data_AF-A0A2K6F6I0-F1
#
_entry.id   AF-A0A2K6F6I0-F1
#
_cell.length_a   1.000
_cell.length_b   1.000
_cell.length_c   1.000
_cell.angle_alpha   90.00
_cell.angle_beta   90.00
_cell.angle_gamma   90.00
#
_symmetry.space_group_name_H-M   'P 1'
#
loop_
_entity.id
_entity.type
_entity.pdbx_description
1 polymer ?
#
loop_
_entity_poly.entity_id
_entity_poly.type
_entity_poly.pdbx_seq_one_letter_code
_entity_poly.pdbx_strand_id
1 'polypeptide(L)'
;MWLLIALLLWDWLLLQVSSRVFTEGEPLALRCHGWKNKLVYNVIFYQNGKALKFFPRNSELTILKTNMSHNGIYHCSGMGRHHYTSAGVSVTVKGLQSSTPDWFKILFYLTVGVMFLVDTVLCMTIHKKLQRKKKWNLAISLNADHGKKVTSCLQKDRHLEEELKCQEKEEEKLQERTHRKKPKEEER
;
A
#
# COMPACT_ATOMS: atom_id res chain seq x y z
N MET A 1 -10.86 22.94 -23.06
CA MET A 1 -11.33 23.54 -21.79
C MET A 1 -10.24 23.68 -20.71
N TRP A 2 -9.04 23.10 -20.82
CA TRP A 2 -7.98 23.25 -19.79
C TRP A 2 -7.07 24.48 -19.99
N LEU A 3 -7.01 25.04 -21.19
CA LEU A 3 -6.18 26.23 -21.51
C LEU A 3 -6.79 27.57 -21.06
N LEU A 4 -8.11 27.65 -20.87
CA LEU A 4 -8.80 28.90 -20.48
C LEU A 4 -8.64 29.23 -18.99
N ILE A 5 -8.44 28.23 -18.13
CA ILE A 5 -8.25 28.45 -16.69
C ILE A 5 -6.85 29.01 -16.41
N ALA A 6 -5.84 28.63 -17.19
CA ALA A 6 -4.47 29.14 -17.06
C ALA A 6 -4.33 30.63 -17.47
N LEU A 7 -5.24 31.15 -18.30
CA LEU A 7 -5.22 32.53 -18.77
C LEU A 7 -6.00 33.52 -17.87
N LEU A 8 -6.84 33.03 -16.96
CA LEU A 8 -7.63 33.87 -16.05
C LEU A 8 -6.93 34.18 -14.72
N LEU A 9 -5.80 33.53 -14.44
CA LEU A 9 -5.00 33.71 -13.23
C LEU A 9 -3.59 34.19 -13.60
N TRP A 10 -3.49 35.35 -14.23
CA TRP A 10 -2.27 36.14 -14.01
C TRP A 10 -2.31 36.68 -12.59
N ASP A 11 -2.04 35.79 -11.63
CA ASP A 11 -1.93 36.17 -10.25
C ASP A 11 -0.82 37.22 -10.15
N TRP A 12 -1.19 38.40 -9.69
CA TRP A 12 -0.26 39.52 -9.49
C TRP A 12 0.84 39.15 -8.47
N LEU A 13 0.58 38.10 -7.67
CA LEU A 13 1.44 37.51 -6.67
C LEU A 13 1.64 36.03 -6.94
N LEU A 14 2.89 35.59 -6.94
CA LEU A 14 3.27 34.19 -7.06
C LEU A 14 3.94 33.75 -5.76
N LEU A 15 3.41 32.70 -5.12
CA LEU A 15 4.09 32.04 -4.01
C LEU A 15 5.08 31.01 -4.55
N GLN A 16 6.37 31.27 -4.36
CA GLN A 16 7.45 30.35 -4.65
C GLN A 16 7.76 29.51 -3.40
N VAL A 17 7.89 28.21 -3.59
CA VAL A 17 8.24 27.25 -2.53
C VAL A 17 9.44 26.43 -3.00
N SER A 18 10.38 26.12 -2.11
CA SER A 18 11.58 25.35 -2.44
C SER A 18 11.27 23.93 -2.95
N SER A 19 10.25 23.28 -2.38
CA SER A 19 9.73 21.97 -2.79
C SER A 19 8.23 21.90 -2.48
N ARG A 20 7.52 20.90 -3.01
CA ARG A 20 6.14 20.59 -2.58
C ARG A 20 6.09 19.45 -1.56
N VAL A 21 7.16 18.67 -1.48
CA VAL A 21 7.28 17.52 -0.59
C VAL A 21 8.56 17.68 0.22
N PHE A 22 8.42 17.66 1.54
CA PHE A 22 9.52 17.81 2.50
C PHE A 22 9.56 16.60 3.41
N THR A 23 10.72 16.31 3.98
CA THR A 23 10.84 15.39 5.11
C THR A 23 10.83 16.16 6.43
N GLU A 24 10.36 15.52 7.50
CA GLU A 24 10.33 16.12 8.83
C GLU A 24 11.73 16.58 9.26
N GLY A 25 11.84 17.83 9.73
CA GLY A 25 13.10 18.46 10.08
C GLY A 25 13.78 19.24 8.96
N GLU A 26 13.34 19.12 7.70
CA GLU A 26 13.87 19.93 6.60
C GLU A 26 13.39 21.39 6.68
N PRO A 27 14.21 22.35 6.21
CA PRO A 27 13.82 23.75 6.14
C PRO A 27 12.87 24.00 4.95
N LEU A 28 11.73 24.63 5.23
CA LEU A 28 10.77 25.07 4.22
C LEU A 28 10.94 26.57 3.98
N ALA A 29 11.31 26.94 2.76
CA ALA A 29 11.43 28.34 2.33
C ALA A 29 10.24 28.74 1.45
N LEU A 30 9.57 29.82 1.84
CA LEU A 30 8.41 30.40 1.17
C LEU A 30 8.75 31.82 0.74
N ARG A 31 8.60 32.13 -0.54
CA ARG A 31 8.88 33.47 -1.07
C ARG A 31 7.68 34.00 -1.82
N CYS A 32 7.16 35.14 -1.38
CA CYS A 32 6.08 35.82 -2.08
C CYS A 32 6.69 36.77 -3.12
N HIS A 33 6.39 36.53 -4.38
CA HIS A 33 6.98 37.24 -5.50
C HIS A 33 5.93 38.05 -6.26
N GLY A 34 6.14 39.37 -6.39
CA GLY A 34 5.28 40.23 -7.19
C GLY A 34 5.58 40.09 -8.68
N TRP A 35 4.53 40.11 -9.51
CA TRP A 35 4.66 40.08 -10.97
C TRP A 35 5.68 41.10 -11.49
N LYS A 36 6.58 40.66 -12.39
CA LYS A 36 7.69 41.48 -12.95
C LYS A 36 8.56 42.15 -11.87
N ASN A 37 8.89 41.45 -10.77
CA ASN A 37 9.67 41.98 -9.65
C ASN A 37 9.11 43.27 -9.03
N LYS A 38 7.79 43.51 -9.13
CA LYS A 38 7.19 44.69 -8.51
C LYS A 38 7.30 44.61 -6.99
N LEU A 39 7.51 45.76 -6.37
CA LEU A 39 7.48 45.91 -4.93
C LEU A 39 6.04 45.70 -4.43
N VAL A 40 5.89 44.79 -3.48
CA VAL A 40 4.65 44.56 -2.75
C VAL A 40 4.90 44.83 -1.27
N TYR A 41 3.93 45.47 -0.63
CA TYR A 41 3.97 45.88 0.76
C TYR A 41 2.98 45.05 1.57
N ASN A 42 3.13 45.04 2.89
CA ASN A 42 2.18 44.39 3.80
C ASN A 42 1.90 42.93 3.40
N VAL A 43 2.97 42.16 3.18
CA VAL A 43 2.89 40.78 2.75
C VAL A 43 2.53 39.89 3.94
N ILE A 44 1.47 39.11 3.81
CA ILE A 44 1.03 38.15 4.82
C ILE A 44 1.08 36.74 4.20
N PHE A 45 1.73 35.82 4.90
CA PHE A 45 1.70 34.39 4.56
C PHE A 45 0.56 33.71 5.31
N TYR A 46 -0.15 32.82 4.62
CA TYR A 46 -1.23 32.03 5.17
C TYR A 46 -0.96 30.53 4.97
N GLN A 47 -1.40 29.72 5.92
CA GLN A 47 -1.47 28.27 5.83
C GLN A 47 -2.90 27.85 6.16
N ASN A 48 -3.57 27.16 5.24
CA ASN A 48 -4.96 26.71 5.40
C ASN A 48 -5.91 27.85 5.83
N GLY A 49 -5.68 29.07 5.31
CA GLY A 49 -6.47 30.27 5.66
C GLY A 49 -6.04 30.98 6.95
N LYS A 50 -5.11 30.42 7.74
CA LYS A 50 -4.57 31.04 8.95
C LYS A 50 -3.32 31.86 8.65
N ALA A 51 -3.28 33.11 9.12
CA ALA A 51 -2.10 33.96 8.98
C ALA A 51 -0.93 33.42 9.82
N LEU A 52 0.23 33.23 9.18
CA LEU A 52 1.47 32.76 9.79
C LEU A 52 2.38 33.93 10.19
N LYS A 53 2.69 34.79 9.22
CA LYS A 53 3.66 35.86 9.42
C LYS A 53 3.36 37.05 8.51
N PHE A 54 3.53 38.24 9.07
CA PHE A 54 3.46 39.51 8.38
C PHE A 54 4.86 40.05 8.12
N PHE A 55 5.06 40.61 6.93
CA PHE A 55 6.26 41.33 6.55
C PHE A 55 5.89 42.68 5.89
N PRO A 56 6.58 43.77 6.25
CA PRO A 56 6.27 45.09 5.71
C PRO A 56 6.59 45.24 4.21
N ARG A 57 7.52 44.44 3.67
CA ARG A 57 7.90 44.38 2.25
C ARG A 57 8.12 42.94 1.81
N ASN A 58 8.20 42.73 0.48
CA ASN A 58 8.65 41.49 -0.15
C ASN A 58 9.71 40.78 0.70
N SER A 59 9.35 39.63 1.25
CA SER A 59 10.18 38.88 2.18
C SER A 59 10.06 37.39 1.92
N GLU A 60 11.09 36.68 2.36
CA GLU A 60 11.15 35.23 2.40
C GLU A 60 10.89 34.77 3.83
N LEU A 61 10.01 33.77 3.98
CA LEU A 61 9.71 33.10 5.23
C LEU A 61 10.37 31.73 5.21
N THR A 62 11.30 31.50 6.13
CA THR A 62 11.96 30.20 6.28
C THR A 62 11.52 29.54 7.58
N ILE A 63 10.86 28.40 7.48
CA ILE A 63 10.54 27.52 8.61
C ILE A 63 11.70 26.55 8.75
N LEU A 64 12.51 26.72 9.80
CA LEU A 64 13.76 25.95 9.97
C LEU A 64 13.55 24.45 10.17
N LYS A 65 12.47 24.07 10.86
CA LYS A 65 12.14 22.67 11.14
C LYS A 65 10.69 22.42 10.80
N THR A 66 10.45 21.74 9.68
CA THR A 66 9.11 21.29 9.31
C THR A 66 8.67 20.08 10.11
N ASN A 67 7.37 19.97 10.34
CA ASN A 67 6.70 18.87 11.04
C ASN A 67 5.38 18.60 10.29
N MET A 68 4.70 17.50 10.58
CA MET A 68 3.40 17.11 10.04
C MET A 68 2.33 18.22 10.17
N SER A 69 2.42 19.07 11.21
CA SER A 69 1.53 20.23 11.39
C SER A 69 1.71 21.34 10.35
N HIS A 70 2.84 21.35 9.64
CA HIS A 70 3.13 22.29 8.55
C HIS A 70 2.56 21.80 7.21
N ASN A 71 1.88 20.66 7.16
CA ASN A 71 1.16 20.21 5.97
C ASN A 71 -0.03 21.13 5.67
N GLY A 72 -0.27 21.42 4.39
CA GLY A 72 -1.43 22.20 3.97
C GLY A 72 -1.22 23.06 2.73
N ILE A 73 -2.18 23.94 2.48
CA ILE A 73 -2.19 24.87 1.36
C ILE A 73 -1.71 26.23 1.84
N TYR A 74 -0.61 26.69 1.24
CA TYR A 74 0.01 27.97 1.51
C TYR A 74 -0.36 28.99 0.45
N HIS A 75 -0.63 30.23 0.85
CA HIS A 75 -0.77 31.36 -0.06
C HIS A 75 -0.21 32.62 0.59
N CYS A 76 0.08 33.64 -0.21
CA CYS A 76 0.40 34.96 0.30
C CYS A 76 -0.59 36.01 -0.19
N SER A 77 -0.85 37.01 0.65
CA SER A 77 -1.51 38.24 0.25
C SER A 77 -0.57 39.42 0.41
N GLY A 78 -0.81 40.49 -0.34
CA GLY A 78 0.02 41.67 -0.28
C GLY A 78 -0.65 42.88 -0.93
N MET A 79 -0.21 44.07 -0.52
CA MET A 79 -0.69 45.35 -0.99
C MET A 79 0.24 45.92 -2.06
N GLY A 80 -0.28 46.07 -3.27
CA GLY A 80 0.34 46.83 -4.35
C GLY A 80 -0.49 48.08 -4.65
N ARG A 81 -0.93 48.22 -5.91
CA ARG A 81 -2.00 49.18 -6.27
C ARG A 81 -3.35 48.80 -5.66
N HIS A 82 -3.60 47.49 -5.56
CA HIS A 82 -4.74 46.89 -4.92
C HIS A 82 -4.26 45.74 -4.02
N HIS A 83 -5.17 45.19 -3.23
CA HIS A 83 -4.92 43.97 -2.48
C HIS A 83 -4.89 42.79 -3.45
N TYR A 84 -3.78 42.07 -3.48
CA TYR A 84 -3.59 40.88 -4.31
C TYR A 84 -3.42 39.65 -3.43
N THR A 85 -3.77 38.49 -3.97
CA THR A 85 -3.60 37.19 -3.31
C THR A 85 -3.05 36.21 -4.34
N SER A 86 -2.10 35.39 -3.93
CA SER A 86 -1.51 34.36 -4.79
C SER A 86 -2.37 33.12 -4.87
N ALA A 87 -2.21 32.31 -5.92
CA ALA A 87 -2.66 30.92 -5.90
C ALA A 87 -2.13 30.16 -4.68
N GLY A 88 -2.95 29.21 -4.23
CA GLY A 88 -2.59 28.28 -3.16
C GLY A 88 -1.65 27.19 -3.65
N VAL A 89 -0.59 26.92 -2.88
CA VAL A 89 0.37 25.84 -3.13
C VAL A 89 0.26 24.80 -2.04
N SER A 90 -0.03 23.55 -2.42
CA SER A 90 -0.04 22.42 -1.49
C SER A 90 1.38 22.01 -1.12
N VAL A 91 1.67 21.97 0.17
CA VAL A 91 2.95 21.51 0.74
C VAL A 91 2.69 20.32 1.65
N THR A 92 3.37 19.21 1.38
CA THR A 92 3.24 17.96 2.11
C THR A 92 4.54 17.65 2.86
N VAL A 93 4.47 17.46 4.17
CA VAL A 93 5.59 16.98 4.98
C VAL A 93 5.43 15.49 5.22
N LYS A 94 6.45 14.70 4.88
CA LYS A 94 6.54 13.28 5.19
C LYS A 94 7.30 13.14 6.51
N GLY A 95 6.68 12.51 7.50
CA GLY A 95 7.38 12.11 8.71
C GLY A 95 8.54 11.18 8.37
N LEU A 96 9.59 11.18 9.19
CA LEU A 96 10.43 9.99 9.28
C LEU A 96 9.49 8.89 9.76
N GLN A 97 8.96 8.07 8.84
CA GLN A 97 8.47 6.76 9.22
C GLN A 97 9.69 6.08 9.82
N SER A 98 9.76 6.11 11.16
CA SER A 98 10.69 5.34 11.95
C SER A 98 10.67 3.96 11.35
N SER A 99 11.78 3.62 10.68
CA SER A 99 12.02 2.35 10.01
C SER A 99 11.35 1.29 10.84
N THR A 100 10.34 0.60 10.30
CA THR A 100 9.72 -0.55 10.96
C THR A 100 10.85 -1.36 11.56
N PRO A 101 10.98 -1.43 12.89
CA PRO A 101 12.30 -1.66 13.43
C PRO A 101 12.74 -3.06 13.02
N ASP A 102 13.94 -3.19 12.46
CA ASP A 102 14.35 -4.36 11.68
C ASP A 102 14.24 -5.69 12.46
N TRP A 103 14.25 -5.63 13.80
CA TRP A 103 13.94 -6.76 14.67
C TRP A 103 12.55 -7.39 14.46
N PHE A 104 11.54 -6.65 13.97
CA PHE A 104 10.23 -7.23 13.62
C PHE A 104 10.34 -8.22 12.46
N LYS A 105 11.24 -7.96 11.50
CA LYS A 105 11.51 -8.92 10.42
C LYS A 105 12.11 -10.19 11.01
N ILE A 106 13.11 -10.05 11.89
CA ILE A 106 13.76 -11.18 12.57
C ILE A 106 12.75 -11.99 13.39
N LEU A 107 11.87 -11.32 14.14
CA LEU A 107 10.83 -11.97 14.93
C LEU A 107 9.86 -12.75 14.02
N PHE A 108 9.41 -12.14 12.93
CA PHE A 108 8.54 -12.81 11.95
C PHE A 108 9.21 -14.05 11.35
N TYR A 109 10.46 -13.94 10.87
CA TYR A 109 11.21 -15.07 10.32
C TYR A 109 11.46 -16.18 11.35
N LEU A 110 11.75 -15.83 12.61
CA LEU A 110 11.93 -16.81 13.68
C LEU A 110 10.63 -17.58 13.94
N THR A 111 9.49 -16.88 14.02
CA THR A 111 8.18 -17.53 14.24
C THR A 111 7.79 -18.46 13.10
N VAL A 112 7.95 -18.03 11.85
CA VAL A 112 7.67 -18.86 10.67
C VAL A 112 8.60 -20.07 10.61
N GLY A 113 9.89 -19.87 10.90
CA GLY A 113 10.87 -20.96 10.95
C GLY A 113 10.53 -22.02 12.01
N VAL A 114 10.12 -21.61 13.21
CA VAL A 114 9.71 -22.54 14.27
C VAL A 114 8.45 -23.31 13.89
N MET A 115 7.43 -22.65 13.32
CA MET A 115 6.21 -23.32 12.86
C MET A 115 6.55 -24.40 11.82
N PHE A 116 7.37 -24.07 10.82
CA PHE A 116 7.79 -25.03 9.80
C PHE A 116 8.56 -26.24 10.36
N LEU A 117 9.41 -26.02 11.36
CA LEU A 117 10.12 -27.12 12.05
C LEU A 117 9.16 -28.03 12.81
N VAL A 118 8.22 -27.45 13.56
CA VAL A 118 7.22 -28.21 14.32
C VAL A 118 6.34 -29.03 13.36
N ASP A 119 5.87 -28.42 12.27
CA ASP A 119 5.05 -29.09 11.26
C ASP A 119 5.82 -30.21 10.56
N THR A 120 7.08 -29.98 10.19
CA THR A 120 7.93 -31.00 9.56
C THR A 120 8.16 -32.18 10.50
N VAL A 121 8.47 -31.93 11.77
CA VAL A 121 8.65 -32.99 12.78
C VAL A 121 7.35 -33.76 12.99
N LEU A 122 6.22 -33.05 13.12
CA LEU A 122 4.91 -33.66 13.27
C LEU A 122 4.58 -34.56 12.07
N CYS A 123 4.75 -34.05 10.84
CA CYS A 123 4.59 -34.81 9.60
C CYS A 123 5.48 -36.06 9.57
N MET A 124 6.74 -35.96 9.98
CA MET A 124 7.65 -37.10 10.04
C MET A 124 7.24 -38.13 11.09
N THR A 125 6.73 -37.72 12.25
CA THR A 125 6.23 -38.65 13.28
C THR A 125 4.98 -39.39 12.82
N ILE A 126 4.05 -38.69 12.16
CA ILE A 126 2.82 -39.28 11.59
C ILE A 126 3.18 -40.23 10.46
N HIS A 127 4.06 -39.84 9.54
CA HIS A 127 4.50 -40.69 8.44
C HIS A 127 5.23 -41.94 8.96
N LYS A 128 6.10 -41.82 9.97
CA LYS A 128 6.73 -43.00 10.62
C LYS A 128 5.70 -43.91 11.28
N LYS A 129 4.68 -43.38 11.95
CA LYS A 129 3.58 -44.20 12.50
C LYS A 129 2.79 -44.89 11.39
N LEU A 130 2.51 -44.19 10.29
CA LEU A 130 1.79 -44.74 9.14
C LEU A 130 2.60 -45.82 8.42
N GLN A 131 3.91 -45.62 8.22
CA GLN A 131 4.82 -46.60 7.66
C GLN A 131 4.95 -47.83 8.55
N ARG A 132 5.03 -47.66 9.88
CA ARG A 132 4.97 -48.81 10.82
C ARG A 132 3.64 -49.53 10.69
N LYS A 133 2.52 -48.82 10.66
CA LYS A 133 1.19 -49.41 10.50
C LYS A 133 1.07 -50.16 9.16
N LYS A 134 1.58 -49.59 8.07
CA LYS A 134 1.63 -50.24 6.74
C LYS A 134 2.51 -51.50 6.75
N LYS A 135 3.67 -51.45 7.42
CA LYS A 135 4.58 -52.60 7.62
C LYS A 135 3.93 -53.72 8.45
N TRP A 136 3.18 -53.37 9.51
CA TRP A 136 2.41 -54.33 10.31
C TRP A 136 1.27 -54.95 9.50
N ASN A 137 0.51 -54.15 8.74
CA ASN A 137 -0.57 -54.67 7.89
C ASN A 137 -0.06 -55.55 6.74
N LEU A 138 1.09 -55.22 6.15
CA LEU A 138 1.71 -56.03 5.10
C LEU A 138 2.27 -57.35 5.66
N ALA A 139 2.84 -57.34 6.87
CA ALA A 139 3.29 -58.56 7.55
C ALA A 139 2.12 -59.49 7.93
N ILE A 140 0.96 -58.92 8.34
CA ILE A 140 -0.27 -59.68 8.58
C ILE A 140 -0.80 -60.28 7.26
N SER A 141 -0.73 -59.54 6.15
CA SER A 141 -1.16 -60.03 4.83
C SER A 141 -0.28 -61.16 4.28
N LEU A 142 1.03 -61.15 4.56
CA LEU A 142 1.98 -62.20 4.12
C LEU A 142 1.78 -63.53 4.85
N ASN A 143 1.27 -63.51 6.09
CA ASN A 143 1.03 -64.71 6.88
C ASN A 143 -0.33 -65.38 6.59
N ALA A 144 -1.19 -64.75 5.79
CA ALA A 144 -2.54 -65.24 5.48
C ALA A 144 -2.62 -66.01 4.14
N ASP A 145 -1.56 -66.04 3.32
CA ASP A 145 -1.60 -66.54 1.94
C ASP A 145 -1.07 -67.98 1.76
N HIS A 146 -1.46 -68.90 2.64
CA HIS A 146 -1.36 -70.34 2.38
C HIS A 146 -2.75 -70.94 2.17
N GLY A 147 -3.55 -70.35 1.27
CA GLY A 147 -4.90 -70.84 0.97
C GLY A 147 -5.66 -70.07 -0.10
N LYS A 148 -5.39 -70.43 -1.37
CA LYS A 148 -6.18 -70.18 -2.60
C LYS A 148 -6.17 -68.78 -3.25
N LYS A 149 -5.66 -68.79 -4.48
CA LYS A 149 -5.75 -67.79 -5.57
C LYS A 149 -7.21 -67.45 -5.94
N VAL A 150 -7.51 -66.16 -6.12
CA VAL A 150 -7.90 -65.46 -7.38
C VAL A 150 -8.44 -64.06 -7.02
N THR A 151 -7.64 -63.07 -7.42
CA THR A 151 -7.88 -61.64 -7.69
C THR A 151 -9.24 -60.99 -7.36
N SER A 152 -9.27 -60.09 -6.35
CA SER A 152 -10.09 -58.86 -6.40
C SER A 152 -9.64 -57.78 -5.39
N CYS A 153 -8.47 -57.16 -5.61
CA CYS A 153 -8.17 -55.83 -5.07
C CYS A 153 -7.73 -54.85 -6.17
N LEU A 154 -8.25 -55.04 -7.39
CA LEU A 154 -8.25 -54.03 -8.46
C LEU A 154 -9.53 -53.17 -8.37
N GLN A 155 -9.89 -52.73 -7.16
CA GLN A 155 -11.18 -52.07 -6.91
C GLN A 155 -11.12 -50.91 -5.91
N LYS A 156 -9.98 -50.58 -5.28
CA LYS A 156 -9.95 -49.51 -4.26
C LYS A 156 -9.12 -48.26 -4.60
N ASP A 157 -8.33 -48.30 -5.67
CA ASP A 157 -7.55 -47.15 -6.13
C ASP A 157 -8.24 -46.33 -7.24
N ARG A 158 -9.24 -46.88 -7.95
CA ARG A 158 -9.92 -46.14 -9.04
C ARG A 158 -10.95 -45.11 -8.57
N HIS A 159 -11.50 -45.24 -7.36
CA HIS A 159 -12.56 -44.34 -6.88
C HIS A 159 -12.02 -43.01 -6.32
N LEU A 160 -10.78 -42.96 -5.82
CA LEU A 160 -10.21 -41.71 -5.26
C LEU A 160 -9.60 -40.82 -6.36
N GLU A 161 -9.12 -41.43 -7.45
CA GLU A 161 -8.60 -40.73 -8.62
C GLU A 161 -9.73 -40.15 -9.51
N GLU A 162 -10.90 -40.81 -9.56
CA GLU A 162 -12.08 -40.28 -10.25
C GLU A 162 -12.77 -39.14 -9.46
N GLU A 163 -12.77 -39.20 -8.12
CA GLU A 163 -13.26 -38.12 -7.25
C GLU A 163 -12.39 -36.85 -7.39
N LEU A 164 -11.07 -37.00 -7.51
CA LEU A 164 -10.16 -35.86 -7.73
C LEU A 164 -10.37 -35.18 -9.09
N LYS A 165 -10.66 -35.96 -10.14
CA LYS A 165 -10.95 -35.43 -11.49
C LYS A 165 -12.34 -34.77 -11.62
N CYS A 166 -13.30 -35.13 -10.77
CA CYS A 166 -14.60 -34.45 -10.75
C CYS A 166 -14.53 -33.11 -10.02
N GLN A 167 -13.70 -32.99 -8.97
CA GLN A 167 -13.53 -31.73 -8.23
C GLN A 167 -12.78 -30.66 -9.03
N GLU A 168 -11.71 -31.02 -9.76
CA GLU A 168 -10.98 -30.07 -10.63
C GLU A 168 -11.87 -29.49 -11.74
N LYS A 169 -12.79 -30.28 -12.30
CA LYS A 169 -13.75 -29.83 -13.34
C LYS A 169 -14.90 -28.98 -12.79
N GLU A 170 -15.18 -29.05 -11.50
CA GLU A 170 -16.23 -28.24 -10.85
C GLU A 170 -15.69 -26.84 -10.47
N GLU A 171 -14.42 -26.74 -10.09
CA GLU A 171 -13.74 -25.46 -9.82
C GLU A 171 -13.51 -24.63 -11.10
N GLU A 172 -13.18 -25.25 -12.23
CA GLU A 172 -13.08 -24.55 -13.54
C GLU A 172 -14.44 -23.99 -14.01
N LYS A 173 -15.54 -24.72 -13.80
CA LYS A 173 -16.91 -24.25 -14.13
C LYS A 173 -17.41 -23.14 -13.19
N LEU A 174 -16.89 -23.05 -11.97
CA LEU A 174 -17.24 -21.99 -11.02
C LEU A 174 -16.46 -20.69 -11.31
N GLN A 175 -15.22 -20.79 -11.81
CA GLN A 175 -14.47 -19.64 -12.32
C GLN A 175 -15.08 -19.06 -13.61
N GLU A 176 -15.54 -19.90 -14.54
CA GLU A 176 -16.15 -19.42 -15.80
C GLU A 176 -17.51 -18.71 -15.57
N ARG A 177 -18.29 -19.12 -14.55
CA ARG A 177 -19.53 -18.41 -14.15
C ARG A 177 -19.27 -17.09 -13.44
N THR A 178 -18.14 -16.96 -12.75
CA THR A 178 -17.80 -15.71 -12.04
C THR A 178 -17.32 -14.64 -13.03
N HIS A 179 -16.66 -15.03 -14.12
CA HIS A 179 -16.21 -14.11 -15.17
C HIS A 179 -17.33 -13.71 -16.18
N ARG A 180 -18.48 -14.38 -16.16
CA ARG A 180 -19.67 -14.04 -16.99
C ARG A 180 -20.66 -13.08 -16.30
N LYS A 181 -20.50 -12.77 -15.00
CA LYS A 181 -21.26 -11.73 -14.29
C LYS A 181 -20.51 -10.39 -14.27
N LYS A 182 -20.29 -9.80 -15.45
CA LYS A 182 -20.18 -8.34 -15.57
C LYS A 182 -21.61 -7.77 -15.62
N PRO A 183 -21.96 -6.73 -14.84
CA PRO A 183 -23.09 -5.88 -15.18
C PRO A 183 -22.76 -5.13 -16.47
N LYS A 184 -23.51 -5.42 -17.54
CA LYS A 184 -23.75 -4.46 -18.62
C LYS A 184 -24.94 -3.60 -18.17
N GLU A 185 -24.63 -2.34 -17.87
CA GLU A 185 -25.33 -1.12 -18.29
C GLU A 185 -26.84 -0.95 -17.99
N GLU A 186 -27.14 0.12 -17.24
CA GLU A 186 -28.31 1.00 -17.41
C GLU A 186 -27.67 2.40 -17.37
N GLU A 187 -27.51 3.16 -18.46
CA GLU A 187 -28.49 3.69 -19.42
C GLU A 187 -29.82 4.10 -18.80
N ARG A 188 -29.75 5.15 -17.96
CA ARG A 188 -30.64 6.31 -18.08
C ARG A 188 -29.96 7.57 -17.55
#